data_AF-A0A173G7C9-F1
#
_entry.id   AF-A0A173G7C9-F1
#
_cell.length_a   1.000
_cell.length_b   1.000
_cell.length_c   1.000
_cell.angle_alpha   90.00
_cell.angle_beta   90.00
_cell.angle_gamma   90.00
#
_symmetry.space_group_name_H-M   'P 1'
#
loop_
_entity.id
_entity.type
_entity.pdbx_description
1 polymer ?
#
loop_
_entity_poly.entity_id
_entity_poly.type
_entity_poly.pdbx_seq_one_letter_code
_entity_poly.pdbx_strand_id
1 'polypeptide(L)'
;MTLLQPFSALLLCLSLMMATSLLTTDKPEEKMYSCPIIQCSAPAVNGLPGRDGRDGPKGEKGDPGEGLRGLQGLPGKAGPQGLKGEVGPQGEKGQKGERGIVVTDDLHRQITHLEAKIRVLEDDLSRYKKALSLKDVVNVGKKMFVSTGKKYNFEKGKSLCAKAGSVLASPRNEAENTALKDLIDPSSQAYIGISDAQTEGRFMYLSGGPLTYSNWKPGEPNNHKNEDCAVIEVSGKWNDLDCSNSNIFIICEL
;
A
#
# COMPACT_ATOMS: atom_id res chain seq x y z
N MET A 1 38.88 -36.20 13.95
CA MET A 1 38.77 -34.82 13.45
C MET A 1 38.37 -34.89 11.98
N THR A 2 37.15 -34.48 11.57
CA THR A 2 36.74 -34.16 10.17
C THR A 2 35.20 -33.96 10.07
N LEU A 3 34.67 -32.82 10.53
CA LEU A 3 33.26 -32.45 10.29
C LEU A 3 33.04 -30.97 9.91
N LEU A 4 34.11 -30.17 9.80
CA LEU A 4 34.02 -28.71 9.64
C LEU A 4 34.00 -28.21 8.18
N GLN A 5 34.23 -29.08 7.19
CA GLN A 5 34.39 -28.65 5.79
C GLN A 5 33.12 -28.34 4.98
N PRO A 6 31.93 -28.97 5.16
CA PRO A 6 30.80 -28.73 4.25
C PRO A 6 30.20 -27.32 4.40
N PHE A 7 30.21 -26.76 5.61
CA PHE A 7 29.65 -25.42 5.87
C PHE A 7 30.47 -24.29 5.23
N SER A 8 31.80 -24.43 5.13
CA SER A 8 32.67 -23.41 4.52
C SER A 8 32.39 -23.28 3.01
N ALA A 9 32.24 -24.41 2.31
CA ALA A 9 31.86 -24.42 0.89
C ALA A 9 30.47 -23.79 0.65
N LEU A 10 29.51 -24.05 1.54
CA LEU A 10 28.16 -23.50 1.42
C LEU A 10 28.14 -21.96 1.57
N LEU A 11 28.90 -21.41 2.53
CA LEU A 11 29.06 -19.96 2.70
C LEU A 11 29.73 -19.31 1.49
N LEU A 12 30.76 -19.94 0.91
CA LEU A 12 31.46 -19.44 -0.28
C LEU A 12 30.59 -19.45 -1.54
N CYS A 13 29.69 -20.42 -1.69
CA CYS A 13 28.70 -20.39 -2.78
C CYS A 13 27.67 -19.27 -2.59
N LEU A 14 27.21 -19.03 -1.36
CA LEU A 14 26.23 -17.98 -1.04
C LEU A 14 26.78 -16.57 -1.25
N SER A 15 28.06 -16.31 -0.93
CA SER A 15 28.68 -15.01 -1.19
C SER A 15 28.90 -14.75 -2.70
N LEU A 16 29.24 -15.78 -3.48
CA LEU A 16 29.45 -15.65 -4.92
C LEU A 16 28.15 -15.32 -5.68
N MET A 17 27.02 -15.89 -5.26
CA MET A 17 25.69 -15.64 -5.85
C MET A 17 25.18 -14.21 -5.62
N MET A 18 25.70 -13.50 -4.60
CA MET A 18 25.35 -12.11 -4.30
C MET A 18 26.23 -11.09 -5.06
N ALA A 19 27.27 -11.54 -5.76
CA ALA A 19 28.24 -10.68 -6.45
C ALA A 19 27.93 -10.45 -7.94
N THR A 20 27.00 -11.20 -8.53
CA THR A 20 26.73 -11.22 -9.98
C THR A 20 25.54 -10.37 -10.43
N SER A 21 24.81 -9.74 -9.49
CA SER A 21 23.62 -8.93 -9.76
C SER A 21 23.89 -7.42 -9.96
N LEU A 22 25.17 -7.01 -9.95
CA LEU A 22 25.60 -5.61 -10.11
C LEU A 22 26.53 -5.45 -11.31
N LEU A 23 26.00 -5.46 -12.54
CA LEU A 23 26.67 -4.88 -13.74
C LEU A 23 25.75 -4.80 -14.99
N THR A 24 24.82 -3.84 -15.02
CA THR A 24 24.33 -3.19 -16.27
C THR A 24 23.98 -1.73 -15.97
N THR A 25 24.20 -0.82 -16.92
CA THR A 25 24.07 0.64 -16.74
C THR A 25 23.51 1.33 -17.98
N ASP A 26 22.76 2.43 -17.78
CA ASP A 26 22.30 3.41 -18.79
C ASP A 26 21.25 2.91 -19.83
N LYS A 27 20.31 3.72 -20.38
CA LYS A 27 19.93 5.16 -20.25
C LYS A 27 18.39 5.35 -20.59
N PRO A 28 17.77 6.57 -20.70
CA PRO A 28 16.36 6.78 -20.34
C PRO A 28 15.48 7.47 -21.42
N GLU A 29 14.36 8.09 -20.99
CA GLU A 29 13.36 8.88 -21.76
C GLU A 29 12.44 8.04 -22.69
N GLU A 30 11.16 8.36 -22.94
CA GLU A 30 10.28 9.50 -22.57
C GLU A 30 8.85 8.94 -22.22
N LYS A 31 7.73 9.63 -21.90
CA LYS A 31 7.25 11.04 -21.85
C LYS A 31 6.12 11.15 -20.79
N MET A 32 5.52 12.34 -20.59
CA MET A 32 4.51 12.62 -19.54
C MET A 32 3.36 13.53 -20.02
N TYR A 33 2.09 13.06 -19.95
CA TYR A 33 0.84 13.87 -20.00
C TYR A 33 -0.30 13.09 -19.29
N SER A 34 -0.78 13.53 -18.11
CA SER A 34 -1.86 14.51 -17.86
C SER A 34 -3.29 13.93 -17.88
N CYS A 35 -4.08 14.15 -16.82
CA CYS A 35 -5.45 13.64 -16.67
C CYS A 35 -6.43 14.78 -16.25
N PRO A 36 -7.51 15.04 -17.01
CA PRO A 36 -8.59 15.93 -16.62
C PRO A 36 -9.86 15.18 -16.13
N ILE A 37 -10.62 15.86 -15.27
CA ILE A 37 -11.86 15.38 -14.62
C ILE A 37 -13.07 15.48 -15.55
N ILE A 38 -14.08 14.60 -15.41
CA ILE A 38 -15.50 14.89 -15.66
C ILE A 38 -16.41 13.91 -14.88
N GLN A 39 -17.65 14.31 -14.60
CA GLN A 39 -18.54 13.70 -13.59
C GLN A 39 -19.95 13.36 -14.14
N CYS A 40 -20.49 12.22 -13.70
CA CYS A 40 -21.88 11.73 -13.67
C CYS A 40 -22.98 12.31 -14.60
N SER A 41 -23.65 11.42 -15.36
CA SER A 41 -25.12 11.43 -15.55
C SER A 41 -25.64 10.08 -16.07
N ALA A 42 -26.95 9.79 -15.93
CA ALA A 42 -27.57 8.48 -16.23
C ALA A 42 -28.91 8.63 -17.03
N PRO A 43 -29.90 7.69 -17.05
CA PRO A 43 -30.08 6.79 -18.20
C PRO A 43 -31.49 6.79 -18.87
N ALA A 44 -31.56 6.43 -20.16
CA ALA A 44 -32.77 6.17 -20.96
C ALA A 44 -32.36 5.65 -22.37
N VAL A 45 -33.10 4.85 -23.17
CA VAL A 45 -34.28 3.96 -23.04
C VAL A 45 -34.23 2.94 -24.21
N ASN A 46 -34.97 1.82 -24.14
CA ASN A 46 -35.16 0.92 -25.29
C ASN A 46 -36.23 1.43 -26.28
N GLY A 47 -35.98 1.26 -27.59
CA GLY A 47 -36.94 1.53 -28.67
C GLY A 47 -37.68 0.27 -29.16
N LEU A 48 -38.81 0.45 -29.86
CA LEU A 48 -39.75 -0.63 -30.19
C LEU A 48 -39.44 -1.40 -31.51
N PRO A 49 -39.96 -2.64 -31.69
CA PRO A 49 -39.58 -3.51 -32.82
C PRO A 49 -40.14 -3.12 -34.19
N GLY A 50 -39.47 -3.62 -35.24
CA GLY A 50 -40.03 -3.69 -36.58
C GLY A 50 -41.19 -4.70 -36.69
N ARG A 51 -42.08 -4.50 -37.66
CA ARG A 51 -43.22 -5.39 -37.95
C ARG A 51 -42.86 -6.44 -38.99
N ASP A 52 -43.42 -7.63 -38.85
CA ASP A 52 -43.42 -8.65 -39.90
C ASP A 52 -44.16 -8.18 -41.16
N GLY A 53 -43.64 -8.57 -42.32
CA GLY A 53 -44.30 -8.35 -43.61
C GLY A 53 -45.54 -9.23 -43.78
N ARG A 54 -46.54 -8.76 -44.55
CA ARG A 54 -47.66 -9.59 -45.00
C ARG A 54 -47.42 -10.04 -46.43
N ASP A 55 -47.54 -11.33 -46.69
CA ASP A 55 -47.63 -11.84 -48.06
C ASP A 55 -48.95 -11.39 -48.72
N GLY A 56 -48.90 -11.13 -50.02
CA GLY A 56 -50.02 -10.58 -50.78
C GLY A 56 -51.13 -11.59 -51.09
N PRO A 57 -52.36 -11.12 -51.37
CA PRO A 57 -53.45 -11.99 -51.80
C PRO A 57 -53.10 -12.67 -53.14
N LYS A 58 -53.42 -13.96 -53.24
CA LYS A 58 -53.24 -14.75 -54.46
C LYS A 58 -54.22 -14.28 -55.54
N GLY A 59 -53.70 -13.92 -56.72
CA GLY A 59 -54.51 -13.41 -57.83
C GLY A 59 -55.57 -14.40 -58.32
N GLU A 60 -56.68 -13.84 -58.79
CA GLU A 60 -57.81 -14.60 -59.34
C GLU A 60 -57.49 -15.24 -60.69
N LYS A 61 -58.23 -16.29 -61.05
CA LYS A 61 -58.06 -17.02 -62.30
C LYS A 61 -59.08 -16.52 -63.32
N GLY A 62 -58.60 -16.01 -64.46
CA GLY A 62 -59.47 -15.54 -65.55
C GLY A 62 -60.33 -16.66 -66.17
N ASP A 63 -61.52 -16.27 -66.63
CA ASP A 63 -62.53 -17.17 -67.19
C ASP A 63 -62.14 -17.75 -68.56
N PRO A 64 -62.57 -18.98 -68.90
CA PRO A 64 -62.36 -19.55 -70.23
C PRO A 64 -63.28 -18.90 -71.28
N GLY A 65 -62.72 -18.48 -72.41
CA GLY A 65 -63.51 -18.07 -73.57
C GLY A 65 -64.16 -19.26 -74.29
N GLU A 66 -65.40 -19.10 -74.73
CA GLU A 66 -66.13 -20.13 -75.48
C GLU A 66 -65.59 -20.31 -76.90
N GLY A 67 -65.38 -21.56 -77.32
CA GLY A 67 -64.88 -21.88 -78.67
C GLY A 67 -64.97 -23.38 -78.99
N LEU A 68 -66.01 -23.78 -79.73
CA LEU A 68 -66.28 -25.19 -80.05
C LEU A 68 -65.42 -25.71 -81.22
N ARG A 69 -64.34 -26.46 -80.95
CA ARG A 69 -63.79 -27.41 -81.95
C ARG A 69 -62.89 -28.52 -81.42
N GLY A 70 -63.22 -29.77 -81.78
CA GLY A 70 -62.28 -30.90 -81.89
C GLY A 70 -61.96 -31.67 -80.59
N LEU A 71 -62.25 -32.98 -80.59
CA LEU A 71 -61.78 -33.89 -79.55
C LEU A 71 -60.29 -34.22 -79.76
N GLN A 72 -59.41 -33.53 -79.03
CA GLN A 72 -58.00 -33.92 -78.94
C GLN A 72 -57.86 -35.13 -78.00
N GLY A 73 -56.97 -36.06 -78.34
CA GLY A 73 -56.73 -37.27 -77.54
C GLY A 73 -56.26 -36.95 -76.11
N LEU A 74 -56.66 -37.80 -75.14
CA LEU A 74 -56.38 -37.60 -73.71
C LEU A 74 -54.90 -37.29 -73.44
N PRO A 75 -54.57 -36.11 -72.88
CA PRO A 75 -53.20 -35.80 -72.48
C PRO A 75 -52.65 -36.82 -71.50
N GLY A 76 -51.37 -37.17 -71.65
CA GLY A 76 -50.67 -38.03 -70.70
C GLY A 76 -50.75 -37.45 -69.28
N LYS A 77 -51.00 -38.31 -68.28
CA LYS A 77 -51.09 -37.88 -66.87
C LYS A 77 -49.81 -37.11 -66.50
N ALA A 78 -49.99 -35.90 -65.97
CA ALA A 78 -48.87 -35.12 -65.46
C ALA A 78 -48.09 -35.94 -64.42
N GLY A 79 -46.75 -35.87 -64.49
CA GLY A 79 -45.89 -36.53 -63.51
C GLY A 79 -46.21 -36.02 -62.09
N PRO A 80 -46.09 -36.87 -61.06
CA PRO A 80 -46.36 -36.45 -59.69
C PRO A 80 -45.43 -35.28 -59.32
N GLN A 81 -46.00 -34.25 -58.69
CA GLN A 81 -45.22 -33.11 -58.20
C GLN A 81 -44.14 -33.62 -57.25
N GLY A 82 -42.88 -33.26 -57.51
CA GLY A 82 -41.75 -33.68 -56.68
C GLY A 82 -41.99 -33.33 -55.21
N LEU A 83 -41.70 -34.28 -54.32
CA LEU A 83 -41.93 -34.13 -52.88
C LEU A 83 -41.23 -32.86 -52.39
N LYS A 84 -41.97 -31.99 -51.71
CA LYS A 84 -41.39 -30.80 -51.07
C LYS A 84 -40.34 -31.29 -50.07
N GLY A 85 -39.10 -30.81 -50.21
CA GLY A 85 -37.99 -31.18 -49.33
C GLY A 85 -38.35 -30.98 -47.86
N GLU A 86 -37.91 -31.91 -47.02
CA GLU A 86 -38.22 -31.91 -45.59
C GLU A 86 -37.71 -30.62 -44.93
N VAL A 87 -38.46 -30.14 -43.93
CA VAL A 87 -38.04 -28.96 -43.16
C VAL A 87 -36.78 -29.34 -42.39
N GLY A 88 -35.69 -28.58 -42.60
CA GLY A 88 -34.42 -28.83 -41.91
C GLY A 88 -34.58 -28.90 -40.39
N PRO A 89 -33.83 -29.76 -39.70
CA PRO A 89 -34.01 -29.99 -38.27
C PRO A 89 -33.88 -28.68 -37.48
N GLN A 90 -34.76 -28.48 -36.51
CA GLN A 90 -34.72 -27.32 -35.63
C GLN A 90 -33.36 -27.29 -34.92
N GLY A 91 -32.62 -26.18 -35.11
CA GLY A 91 -31.30 -26.01 -34.52
C GLY A 91 -31.29 -26.20 -33.00
N GLU A 92 -30.22 -26.81 -32.49
CA GLU A 92 -30.13 -27.19 -31.08
C GLU A 92 -30.37 -26.00 -30.15
N LYS A 93 -31.16 -26.22 -29.11
CA LYS A 93 -31.47 -25.19 -28.12
C LYS A 93 -30.19 -24.81 -27.37
N GLY A 94 -29.74 -23.57 -27.56
CA GLY A 94 -28.52 -23.04 -26.96
C GLY A 94 -28.40 -23.35 -25.46
N GLN A 95 -27.20 -23.72 -25.04
CA GLN A 95 -26.94 -24.19 -23.69
C GLN A 95 -27.37 -23.15 -22.65
N LYS A 96 -27.96 -23.62 -21.54
CA LYS A 96 -28.36 -22.75 -20.44
C LYS A 96 -27.09 -22.17 -19.80
N GLY A 97 -26.95 -20.84 -19.86
CA GLY A 97 -25.81 -20.13 -19.30
C GLY A 97 -25.53 -20.53 -17.84
N GLU A 98 -24.25 -20.62 -17.50
CA GLU A 98 -23.80 -21.04 -16.18
C GLU A 98 -24.33 -20.09 -15.10
N ARG A 99 -24.63 -20.65 -13.92
CA ARG A 99 -25.00 -19.81 -12.78
C ARG A 99 -23.78 -19.00 -12.36
N GLY A 100 -23.96 -17.68 -12.22
CA GLY A 100 -22.90 -16.78 -11.78
C GLY A 100 -22.23 -17.28 -10.49
N ILE A 101 -20.92 -17.04 -10.39
CA ILE A 101 -20.08 -17.55 -9.31
C ILE A 101 -20.68 -17.15 -7.96
N VAL A 102 -21.16 -18.13 -7.21
CA VAL A 102 -21.43 -17.97 -5.78
C VAL A 102 -20.07 -17.77 -5.12
N VAL A 103 -19.73 -16.52 -4.81
CA VAL A 103 -18.55 -16.18 -4.03
C VAL A 103 -18.66 -16.94 -2.72
N THR A 104 -17.79 -17.93 -2.53
CA THR A 104 -18.11 -19.10 -1.71
C THR A 104 -18.41 -18.72 -0.26
N ASP A 105 -19.34 -19.42 0.38
CA ASP A 105 -19.68 -19.23 1.80
C ASP A 105 -18.43 -19.37 2.69
N ASP A 106 -17.44 -20.14 2.23
CA ASP A 106 -16.13 -20.25 2.86
C ASP A 106 -15.35 -18.93 2.84
N LEU A 107 -15.27 -18.24 1.70
CA LEU A 107 -14.59 -16.94 1.60
C LEU A 107 -15.34 -15.87 2.41
N HIS A 108 -16.67 -15.86 2.39
CA HIS A 108 -17.45 -14.97 3.27
C HIS A 108 -17.18 -15.26 4.76
N ARG A 109 -17.14 -16.53 5.16
CA ARG A 109 -16.79 -16.93 6.54
C ARG A 109 -15.36 -16.51 6.92
N GLN A 110 -14.41 -16.59 5.99
CA GLN A 110 -13.04 -16.09 6.18
C GLN A 110 -13.01 -14.57 6.36
N ILE A 111 -13.76 -13.81 5.56
CA ILE A 111 -13.87 -12.35 5.68
C ILE A 111 -14.44 -11.96 7.05
N THR A 112 -15.60 -12.50 7.46
CA THR A 112 -16.20 -12.19 8.78
C THR A 112 -15.27 -12.59 9.94
N HIS A 113 -14.49 -13.66 9.80
CA HIS A 113 -13.50 -14.07 10.80
C HIS A 113 -12.30 -13.12 10.88
N LEU A 114 -11.85 -12.56 9.75
CA LEU A 114 -10.81 -11.54 9.70
C LEU A 114 -11.30 -10.19 10.25
N GLU A 115 -12.52 -9.76 9.91
CA GLU A 115 -13.17 -8.57 10.48
C GLU A 115 -13.28 -8.65 12.01
N ALA A 116 -13.69 -9.81 12.54
CA ALA A 116 -13.75 -10.04 13.98
C ALA A 116 -12.36 -9.96 14.64
N LYS A 117 -11.32 -10.50 13.99
CA LYS A 117 -9.92 -10.39 14.45
C LYS A 117 -9.41 -8.95 14.43
N ILE A 118 -9.73 -8.17 13.40
CA ILE A 118 -9.34 -6.76 13.29
C ILE A 118 -9.92 -5.97 14.47
N ARG A 119 -11.22 -6.10 14.75
CA ARG A 119 -11.87 -5.40 15.87
C ARG A 119 -11.24 -5.72 17.23
N VAL A 120 -10.88 -6.99 17.47
CA VAL A 120 -10.19 -7.40 18.71
C VAL A 120 -8.80 -6.77 18.80
N LEU A 121 -8.04 -6.72 17.70
CA LEU A 121 -6.73 -6.06 17.66
C LEU A 121 -6.84 -4.54 17.83
N GLU A 122 -7.88 -3.90 17.31
CA GLU A 122 -8.15 -2.47 17.50
C GLU A 122 -8.50 -2.15 18.97
N ASP A 123 -9.33 -2.98 19.62
CA ASP A 123 -9.66 -2.84 21.04
C ASP A 123 -8.44 -3.06 21.95
N ASP A 124 -7.60 -4.06 21.67
CA ASP A 124 -6.39 -4.28 22.46
C ASP A 124 -5.32 -3.22 22.18
N LEU A 125 -5.17 -2.71 20.95
CA LEU A 125 -4.34 -1.53 20.68
C LEU A 125 -4.87 -0.28 21.42
N SER A 126 -6.18 -0.10 21.50
CA SER A 126 -6.83 0.95 22.31
C SER A 126 -6.52 0.78 23.80
N ARG A 127 -6.52 -0.45 24.32
CA ARG A 127 -6.13 -0.80 25.70
C ARG A 127 -4.65 -0.53 25.96
N TYR A 128 -3.76 -0.98 25.09
CA TYR A 128 -2.31 -0.75 25.20
C TYR A 128 -1.96 0.73 25.08
N LYS A 129 -2.60 1.49 24.18
CA LYS A 129 -2.41 2.94 24.05
C LYS A 129 -2.80 3.66 25.35
N LYS A 130 -3.93 3.32 25.96
CA LYS A 130 -4.34 3.87 27.28
C LYS A 130 -3.33 3.53 28.37
N ALA A 131 -2.80 2.31 28.39
CA ALA A 131 -1.76 1.89 29.35
C ALA A 131 -0.40 2.56 29.10
N LEU A 132 -0.08 2.92 27.85
CA LEU A 132 1.10 3.73 27.49
C LEU A 132 0.93 5.19 27.89
N SER A 133 -0.29 5.75 27.83
CA SER A 133 -0.60 7.09 28.36
C SER A 133 -0.59 7.20 29.89
N LEU A 134 -0.39 6.10 30.61
CA LEU A 134 -0.07 6.09 32.05
C LEU A 134 1.46 6.05 32.32
N LYS A 135 2.26 6.11 31.26
CA LYS A 135 3.71 6.31 31.28
C LYS A 135 4.02 7.60 30.53
N ASP A 136 5.21 8.14 30.74
CA ASP A 136 5.68 9.37 30.13
C ASP A 136 6.03 9.14 28.64
N VAL A 137 4.98 9.05 27.81
CA VAL A 137 5.02 8.69 26.39
C VAL A 137 4.20 9.67 25.55
N VAL A 138 4.86 10.39 24.64
CA VAL A 138 4.23 11.37 23.73
C VAL A 138 4.36 10.90 22.28
N ASN A 139 3.29 11.06 21.50
CA ASN A 139 3.23 10.64 20.10
C ASN A 139 3.21 11.89 19.21
N VAL A 140 4.13 12.00 18.24
CA VAL A 140 4.18 13.11 17.28
C VAL A 140 4.26 12.56 15.86
N GLY A 141 3.18 12.73 15.09
CA GLY A 141 3.06 12.18 13.75
C GLY A 141 3.16 10.64 13.76
N LYS A 142 4.30 10.11 13.32
CA LYS A 142 4.62 8.67 13.34
C LYS A 142 5.58 8.25 14.46
N LYS A 143 6.22 9.20 15.14
CA LYS A 143 7.19 8.92 16.22
C LYS A 143 6.51 8.74 17.57
N MET A 144 7.09 7.89 18.41
CA MET A 144 6.78 7.78 19.83
C MET A 144 8.01 8.14 20.67
N PHE A 145 7.92 9.20 21.46
CA PHE A 145 8.94 9.59 22.42
C PHE A 145 8.63 8.99 23.80
N VAL A 146 9.63 8.37 24.42
CA VAL A 146 9.50 7.66 25.70
C VAL A 146 10.54 8.18 26.68
N SER A 147 10.10 8.87 27.73
CA SER A 147 10.94 9.18 28.88
C SER A 147 11.27 7.89 29.63
N THR A 148 12.55 7.71 29.98
CA THR A 148 13.02 6.45 30.60
C THR A 148 13.09 6.52 32.13
N GLY A 149 12.87 7.69 32.73
CA GLY A 149 13.06 7.95 34.15
C GLY A 149 14.51 7.81 34.64
N LYS A 150 15.51 7.80 33.75
CA LYS A 150 16.91 7.50 34.07
C LYS A 150 17.87 8.58 33.58
N LYS A 151 18.95 8.77 34.35
CA LYS A 151 20.07 9.66 34.02
C LYS A 151 21.33 8.82 33.77
N TYR A 152 22.03 9.07 32.66
CA TYR A 152 23.21 8.33 32.19
C TYR A 152 24.17 9.24 31.39
N ASN A 153 25.30 8.69 30.91
CA ASN A 153 26.15 9.32 29.90
C ASN A 153 25.75 8.91 28.48
N PHE A 154 26.25 9.60 27.45
CA PHE A 154 25.77 9.47 26.08
C PHE A 154 25.80 8.03 25.55
N GLU A 155 26.91 7.32 25.76
CA GLU A 155 27.05 5.91 25.35
C GLU A 155 26.07 4.96 26.07
N LYS A 156 25.84 5.16 27.37
CA LYS A 156 24.83 4.39 28.12
C LYS A 156 23.40 4.79 27.73
N GLY A 157 23.17 6.04 27.33
CA GLY A 157 21.90 6.51 26.76
C GLY A 157 21.57 5.82 25.44
N LYS A 158 22.49 5.88 24.46
CA LYS A 158 22.40 5.12 23.20
C LYS A 158 22.16 3.63 23.46
N SER A 159 22.93 3.04 24.37
CA SER A 159 22.81 1.63 24.76
C SER A 159 21.50 1.27 25.46
N LEU A 160 20.85 2.22 26.14
CA LEU A 160 19.56 2.00 26.80
C LEU A 160 18.43 1.94 25.76
N CYS A 161 18.39 2.88 24.82
CA CYS A 161 17.41 2.89 23.74
C CYS A 161 17.61 1.69 22.80
N ALA A 162 18.85 1.40 22.39
CA ALA A 162 19.14 0.27 21.49
C ALA A 162 18.67 -1.09 22.04
N LYS A 163 18.68 -1.29 23.37
CA LYS A 163 18.15 -2.49 24.03
C LYS A 163 16.63 -2.63 23.95
N ALA A 164 15.91 -1.55 23.67
CA ALA A 164 14.47 -1.54 23.42
C ALA A 164 14.12 -1.52 21.91
N GLY A 165 15.12 -1.64 21.02
CA GLY A 165 14.92 -1.48 19.58
C GLY A 165 14.72 -0.03 19.13
N SER A 166 15.10 0.94 19.96
CA SER A 166 14.88 2.38 19.76
C SER A 166 16.20 3.16 19.74
N VAL A 167 16.16 4.46 19.44
CA VAL A 167 17.35 5.35 19.44
C VAL A 167 17.17 6.55 20.38
N LEU A 168 18.23 7.31 20.64
CA LEU A 168 18.10 8.58 21.37
C LEU A 168 17.20 9.55 20.60
N ALA A 169 16.29 10.21 21.30
CA ALA A 169 15.29 11.07 20.68
C ALA A 169 15.93 12.21 19.87
N SER A 170 15.51 12.37 18.61
CA SER A 170 16.18 13.19 17.60
C SER A 170 15.17 14.15 16.97
N PRO A 171 14.85 15.29 17.59
CA PRO A 171 13.79 16.19 17.14
C PRO A 171 14.10 16.76 15.74
N ARG A 172 13.16 16.55 14.81
CA ARG A 172 13.25 16.99 13.39
C ARG A 172 12.31 18.15 13.07
N ASN A 173 11.59 18.69 14.06
CA ASN A 173 10.72 19.87 13.98
C ASN A 173 10.36 20.39 15.39
N GLU A 174 9.69 21.54 15.45
CA GLU A 174 9.28 22.21 16.69
C GLU A 174 8.24 21.43 17.53
N ALA A 175 7.34 20.69 16.90
CA ALA A 175 6.36 19.86 17.61
C ALA A 175 7.05 18.67 18.32
N GLU A 176 8.01 18.01 17.65
CA GLU A 176 8.87 17.01 18.27
C GLU A 176 9.72 17.62 19.40
N ASN A 177 10.29 18.81 19.19
CA ASN A 177 11.08 19.50 20.21
C ASN A 177 10.27 19.83 21.47
N THR A 178 9.02 20.26 21.29
CA THR A 178 8.08 20.57 22.38
C THR A 178 7.67 19.30 23.13
N ALA A 179 7.36 18.23 22.41
CA ALA A 179 7.08 16.92 23.00
C ALA A 179 8.25 16.36 23.81
N LEU A 180 9.50 16.64 23.40
CA LEU A 180 10.68 16.30 24.21
C LEU A 180 10.81 17.19 25.43
N LYS A 181 10.70 18.52 25.29
CA LYS A 181 10.73 19.47 26.41
C LYS A 181 9.80 19.04 27.55
N ASP A 182 8.57 18.64 27.21
CA ASP A 182 7.53 18.28 28.17
C ASP A 182 7.70 16.87 28.78
N LEU A 183 8.70 16.10 28.30
CA LEU A 183 9.13 14.80 28.85
C LEU A 183 10.41 14.89 29.71
N ILE A 184 11.05 16.05 29.84
CA ILE A 184 12.28 16.23 30.64
C ILE A 184 11.94 16.35 32.12
N ASP A 185 12.70 15.64 32.98
CA ASP A 185 12.71 15.86 34.43
C ASP A 185 13.00 17.35 34.76
N PRO A 186 12.11 18.09 35.46
CA PRO A 186 12.26 19.55 35.64
C PRO A 186 13.53 20.04 36.36
N SER A 187 14.32 19.13 36.94
CA SER A 187 15.64 19.41 37.54
C SER A 187 16.82 19.09 36.63
N SER A 188 16.56 18.85 35.33
CA SER A 188 17.50 18.20 34.41
C SER A 188 17.52 18.82 33.02
N GLN A 189 18.42 18.26 32.22
CA GLN A 189 18.50 18.33 30.76
C GLN A 189 18.56 16.88 30.24
N ALA A 190 18.25 16.66 28.96
CA ALA A 190 18.21 15.33 28.35
C ALA A 190 19.10 15.24 27.10
N TYR A 191 19.77 14.10 26.88
CA TYR A 191 20.52 13.87 25.64
C TYR A 191 19.55 13.68 24.47
N ILE A 192 19.84 14.34 23.36
CA ILE A 192 19.19 14.11 22.07
C ILE A 192 20.13 13.35 21.13
N GLY A 193 19.58 12.67 20.12
CA GLY A 193 20.34 11.82 19.19
C GLY A 193 21.12 12.60 18.13
N ILE A 194 21.90 13.59 18.57
CA ILE A 194 22.63 14.56 17.76
C ILE A 194 24.04 14.72 18.33
N SER A 195 25.05 14.66 17.47
CA SER A 195 26.48 14.77 17.83
C SER A 195 27.30 15.19 16.61
N ASP A 196 28.43 15.87 16.84
CA ASP A 196 29.43 16.23 15.83
C ASP A 196 30.78 15.53 16.01
N ALA A 197 30.88 14.50 16.87
CA ALA A 197 32.10 13.71 17.15
C ALA A 197 32.79 13.06 15.92
N GLN A 198 32.19 13.15 14.73
CA GLN A 198 32.78 12.74 13.45
C GLN A 198 33.43 13.89 12.67
N THR A 199 33.00 15.13 12.91
CA THR A 199 33.45 16.36 12.24
C THR A 199 33.03 17.56 13.11
N GLU A 200 33.97 18.06 13.90
CA GLU A 200 33.89 19.29 14.70
C GLU A 200 33.04 20.41 14.06
N GLY A 201 32.10 20.98 14.82
CA GLY A 201 31.21 22.06 14.40
C GLY A 201 30.12 21.63 13.41
N ARG A 202 30.04 20.35 13.04
CA ARG A 202 29.08 19.81 12.06
C ARG A 202 28.23 18.71 12.70
N PHE A 203 27.28 19.13 13.53
CA PHE A 203 26.29 18.24 14.14
C PHE A 203 25.48 17.46 13.10
N MET A 204 25.33 16.16 13.35
CA MET A 204 24.61 15.18 12.53
C MET A 204 23.64 14.40 13.43
N TYR A 205 22.57 13.85 12.85
CA TYR A 205 21.72 12.90 13.58
C TYR A 205 22.43 11.55 13.73
N LEU A 206 22.29 10.89 14.89
CA LEU A 206 22.75 9.50 15.09
C LEU A 206 22.04 8.49 14.17
N SER A 207 20.80 8.82 13.75
CA SER A 207 20.06 8.07 12.71
C SER A 207 20.53 8.34 11.28
N GLY A 208 21.55 9.18 11.11
CA GLY A 208 22.13 9.57 9.82
C GLY A 208 21.54 10.87 9.25
N GLY A 209 22.36 11.51 8.42
CA GLY A 209 22.06 12.78 7.76
C GLY A 209 22.37 14.03 8.61
N PRO A 210 22.51 15.19 7.95
CA PRO A 210 22.70 16.47 8.63
C PRO A 210 21.43 16.90 9.37
N LEU A 211 21.57 17.88 10.29
CA LEU A 211 20.42 18.50 10.93
C LEU A 211 19.49 19.18 9.91
N THR A 212 18.20 18.89 10.02
CA THR A 212 17.11 19.54 9.26
C THR A 212 16.30 20.50 10.13
N TYR A 213 16.55 20.49 11.45
CA TYR A 213 15.96 21.35 12.46
C TYR A 213 17.01 21.54 13.56
N SER A 214 17.05 22.73 14.15
CA SER A 214 17.88 23.04 15.31
C SER A 214 17.19 24.06 16.22
N ASN A 215 17.41 23.96 17.53
CA ASN A 215 16.87 24.91 18.51
C ASN A 215 17.93 25.34 19.53
N TRP A 216 19.17 25.58 19.08
CA TRP A 216 20.27 26.03 19.90
C TRP A 216 19.92 27.29 20.72
N LYS A 217 20.46 27.35 21.93
CA LYS A 217 20.47 28.52 22.82
C LYS A 217 21.41 29.59 22.24
N PRO A 218 21.16 30.91 22.44
CA PRO A 218 22.03 31.94 21.90
C PRO A 218 23.46 31.82 22.43
N GLY A 219 24.42 31.58 21.53
CA GLY A 219 25.82 31.29 21.85
C GLY A 219 26.25 29.85 21.53
N GLU A 220 25.29 28.92 21.41
CA GLU A 220 25.57 27.49 21.22
C GLU A 220 25.40 27.06 19.75
N PRO A 221 26.09 25.99 19.30
CA PRO A 221 27.13 25.24 20.01
C PRO A 221 28.42 26.05 20.15
N ASN A 222 29.11 25.92 21.29
CA ASN A 222 30.27 26.73 21.65
C ASN A 222 31.60 25.94 21.79
N ASN A 223 31.51 24.61 21.83
CA ASN A 223 32.59 23.65 22.04
C ASN A 223 33.53 23.94 23.23
N HIS A 224 32.97 24.18 24.42
CA HIS A 224 33.71 24.49 25.63
C HIS A 224 34.36 23.24 26.26
N LYS A 225 35.52 22.87 25.68
CA LYS A 225 36.41 21.73 26.04
C LYS A 225 36.06 20.39 25.37
N ASN A 226 35.75 20.40 24.06
CA ASN A 226 35.50 19.19 23.26
C ASN A 226 34.16 18.52 23.63
N GLU A 227 33.06 19.25 23.42
CA GLU A 227 31.71 18.95 23.92
C GLU A 227 30.78 18.32 22.85
N ASP A 228 31.19 17.19 22.26
CA ASP A 228 30.63 16.62 21.02
C ASP A 228 29.15 16.15 21.03
N CYS A 229 28.40 16.34 22.13
CA CYS A 229 27.07 15.75 22.33
C CYS A 229 25.99 16.79 22.64
N ALA A 230 24.90 16.80 21.87
CA ALA A 230 23.80 17.74 22.10
C ALA A 230 22.85 17.28 23.21
N VAL A 231 22.40 18.24 24.02
CA VAL A 231 21.33 18.11 25.01
C VAL A 231 20.20 19.09 24.74
N ILE A 232 18.99 18.78 25.24
CA ILE A 232 17.85 19.69 25.35
C ILE A 232 17.61 20.04 26.83
N GLU A 233 17.44 21.34 27.10
CA GLU A 233 17.07 21.89 28.41
C GLU A 233 15.54 21.89 28.63
N VAL A 234 15.08 22.09 29.87
CA VAL A 234 13.67 22.41 30.20
C VAL A 234 13.14 23.68 29.51
N SER A 235 14.02 24.55 29.03
CA SER A 235 13.67 25.71 28.18
C SER A 235 13.22 25.29 26.77
N GLY A 236 13.46 24.04 26.38
CA GLY A 236 13.32 23.52 25.02
C GLY A 236 14.49 23.89 24.10
N LYS A 237 15.46 24.69 24.57
CA LYS A 237 16.68 25.05 23.83
C LYS A 237 17.76 24.00 23.98
N TRP A 238 18.70 24.00 23.03
CA TRP A 238 19.81 23.04 22.99
C TRP A 238 21.14 23.65 23.40
N ASN A 239 21.97 22.83 24.02
CA ASN A 239 23.34 23.09 24.44
C ASN A 239 24.20 21.91 23.95
N ASP A 240 25.45 22.13 23.58
CA ASP A 240 26.47 21.10 23.40
C ASP A 240 27.11 20.75 24.76
N LEU A 241 27.56 19.51 24.96
CA LEU A 241 28.02 19.02 26.27
C LEU A 241 29.03 17.88 26.14
N ASP A 242 29.98 17.79 27.06
CA ASP A 242 30.80 16.59 27.28
C ASP A 242 29.93 15.32 27.40
N CYS A 243 30.02 14.48 26.37
CA CYS A 243 29.36 13.17 26.23
C CYS A 243 29.56 12.23 27.44
N SER A 244 30.62 12.45 28.23
CA SER A 244 30.98 11.69 29.43
C SER A 244 30.07 12.00 30.62
N ASN A 245 29.40 13.16 30.63
CA ASN A 245 28.54 13.59 31.72
C ASN A 245 27.43 12.57 31.96
N SER A 246 27.42 11.98 33.16
CA SER A 246 26.61 10.80 33.48
C SER A 246 25.29 11.10 34.20
N ASN A 247 24.97 12.38 34.44
CA ASN A 247 23.76 12.81 35.15
C ASN A 247 22.73 13.44 34.20
N ILE A 248 22.71 13.03 32.93
CA ILE A 248 21.84 13.60 31.90
C ILE A 248 20.68 12.64 31.59
N PHE A 249 19.47 13.17 31.48
CA PHE A 249 18.25 12.39 31.34
C PHE A 249 18.15 11.72 29.96
N ILE A 250 17.59 10.51 29.90
CA ILE A 250 17.47 9.75 28.65
C ILE A 250 16.01 9.67 28.19
N ILE A 251 15.75 10.16 26.98
CA ILE A 251 14.50 9.99 26.24
C ILE A 251 14.82 9.25 24.93
N CYS A 252 14.03 8.23 24.61
CA CYS A 252 14.19 7.44 23.39
C CYS A 252 13.10 7.77 22.36
N GLU A 253 13.38 7.61 21.07
CA GLU A 253 12.38 7.64 19.99
C GLU A 253 12.24 6.27 19.30
N LEU A 254 10.99 5.93 18.99
CA LEU A 254 10.53 4.81 18.15
C LEU A 254 9.76 5.35 16.94
#